data_AF-X1STC3-F1
#
_entry.id   AF-X1STC3-F1
#
_cell.length_a   1.000
_cell.length_b   1.000
_cell.length_c   1.000
_cell.angle_alpha   90.00
_cell.angle_beta   90.00
_cell.angle_gamma   90.00
#
_symmetry.space_group_name_H-M   'P 1'
#
loop_
_entity.id
_entity.type
_entity.pdbx_description
1 polymer ?
#
loop_
_entity_poly.entity_id
_entity_poly.type
_entity_poly.pdbx_seq_one_letter_code
_entity_poly.pdbx_strand_id
1 'polypeptide(L)'
;YSSLITSVEKEWQKLLSSKNDERECQRFLEKYAQLFWGYEYYFTISQFKLNDDYLPDFVLVSEKGSFGLEYTLVEIEKPSTKVITENNNPTAEINHAIKQIRDWKNWLQHNSQSVAELFPAKFSHESLGHMKFQLIIGRRESNYKKGTEIVKLQDEVGYEIRSFDHLTDLFRKFIPRDYIIPNSDTEEQYRNEGLYHKFANPFFTSMKFKDWKNIVKNPNLCRTHMIGKNISLFLDKMNVNEHYNEFIKS
;
A
#
# COMPACT_ATOMS: atom_id res chain seq x y z
N TYR A 1 19.08 13.14 -7.51
CA TYR A 1 18.29 11.89 -7.47
C TYR A 1 19.04 10.67 -6.90
N SER A 2 20.08 10.14 -7.55
CA SER A 2 20.76 8.88 -7.13
C SER A 2 21.35 8.87 -5.71
N SER A 3 21.96 9.98 -5.29
CA SER A 3 22.52 10.13 -3.93
C SER A 3 21.46 10.08 -2.82
N LEU A 4 20.30 10.69 -3.07
CA LEU A 4 19.17 10.71 -2.14
C LEU A 4 18.56 9.31 -1.97
N ILE A 5 18.25 8.62 -3.08
CA ILE A 5 17.71 7.25 -3.04
C ILE A 5 18.68 6.32 -2.30
N THR A 6 19.99 6.47 -2.55
CA THR A 6 21.02 5.73 -1.82
C THR A 6 21.01 6.04 -0.32
N SER A 7 20.78 7.30 0.07
CA SER A 7 20.66 7.68 1.49
C SER A 7 19.45 7.04 2.15
N VAL A 8 18.28 7.13 1.52
CA VAL A 8 17.03 6.52 2.01
C VAL A 8 17.18 5.01 2.14
N GLU A 9 17.82 4.34 1.17
CA GLU A 9 18.08 2.91 1.25
C GLU A 9 18.96 2.55 2.45
N LYS A 10 20.02 3.34 2.71
CA LYS A 10 20.90 3.11 3.88
C LYS A 10 20.16 3.27 5.19
N GLU A 11 19.30 4.29 5.31
CA GLU A 11 18.44 4.48 6.48
C GLU A 11 17.49 3.30 6.67
N TRP A 12 16.89 2.81 5.58
CA TRP A 12 16.04 1.63 5.59
C TRP A 12 16.77 0.36 6.05
N GLN A 13 17.95 0.07 5.49
CA GLN A 13 18.75 -1.09 5.89
C GLN A 13 19.19 -1.01 7.35
N LYS A 14 19.53 0.20 7.83
CA LYS A 14 19.82 0.43 9.24
C LYS A 14 18.59 0.12 10.10
N LEU A 15 17.42 0.60 9.72
CA LEU A 15 16.16 0.34 10.43
C LEU A 15 15.87 -1.16 10.57
N LEU A 16 16.06 -1.92 9.49
CA LEU A 16 15.79 -3.36 9.46
C LEU A 16 16.83 -4.23 10.19
N SER A 17 18.04 -3.71 10.44
CA SER A 17 19.12 -4.45 11.12
C SER A 17 19.13 -4.24 12.63
N SER A 18 18.52 -3.16 13.10
CA SER A 18 18.27 -2.93 14.52
C SER A 18 17.08 -3.74 15.04
N LYS A 19 16.99 -3.94 16.36
CA LYS A 19 15.80 -4.51 17.04
C LYS A 19 14.64 -3.50 17.08
N ASN A 20 14.46 -2.74 16.01
CA ASN A 20 13.52 -1.64 15.95
C ASN A 20 12.09 -2.14 15.98
N ASP A 21 11.23 -1.25 16.47
CA ASP A 21 9.83 -1.54 16.67
C ASP A 21 9.04 -1.36 15.36
N GLU A 22 7.94 -2.09 15.24
CA GLU A 22 7.00 -2.06 14.11
C GLU A 22 6.60 -0.63 13.74
N ARG A 23 6.36 0.20 14.77
CA ARG A 23 6.00 1.60 14.66
C ARG A 23 7.04 2.46 13.92
N GLU A 24 8.32 2.15 14.07
CA GLU A 24 9.37 2.89 13.36
C GLU A 24 9.39 2.51 11.88
N CYS A 25 9.18 1.23 11.57
CA CYS A 25 9.02 0.75 10.20
C CYS A 25 7.78 1.38 9.55
N GLN A 26 6.65 1.41 10.25
CA GLN A 26 5.42 2.05 9.77
C GLN A 26 5.66 3.51 9.42
N ARG A 27 6.25 4.30 10.33
CA ARG A 27 6.56 5.72 10.09
C ARG A 27 7.48 5.93 8.90
N PHE A 28 8.49 5.07 8.74
CA PHE A 28 9.40 5.13 7.60
C PHE A 28 8.67 4.88 6.28
N LEU A 29 7.83 3.84 6.24
CA LEU A 29 7.02 3.48 5.07
C LEU A 29 5.95 4.54 4.77
N GLU A 30 5.34 5.19 5.77
CA GLU A 30 4.43 6.31 5.56
C GLU A 30 5.13 7.49 4.88
N LYS A 31 6.35 7.81 5.32
CA LYS A 31 7.13 8.95 4.83
C LYS A 31 7.65 8.76 3.40
N TYR A 32 8.03 7.54 3.06
CA TYR A 32 8.64 7.19 1.77
C TYR A 32 7.74 6.27 0.93
N ALA A 33 6.43 6.32 1.14
CA ALA A 33 5.47 5.37 0.60
C ALA A 33 5.64 5.11 -0.90
N GLN A 34 5.75 6.18 -1.70
CA GLN A 34 5.85 6.03 -3.15
C GLN A 34 7.15 5.37 -3.61
N LEU A 35 8.24 5.44 -2.84
CA LEU A 35 9.49 4.74 -3.15
C LEU A 35 9.38 3.22 -2.94
N PHE A 36 8.52 2.77 -2.02
CA PHE A 36 8.32 1.34 -1.75
C PHE A 36 7.20 0.72 -2.57
N TRP A 37 6.09 1.44 -2.73
CA TRP A 37 4.86 0.90 -3.33
C TRP A 37 4.64 1.40 -4.76
N GLY A 38 5.30 2.50 -5.16
CA GLY A 38 5.05 3.17 -6.44
C GLY A 38 5.46 2.42 -7.69
N TYR A 39 6.15 1.28 -7.54
CA TYR A 39 6.38 0.37 -8.65
C TYR A 39 5.07 -0.23 -9.16
N GLU A 40 4.15 -0.60 -8.26
CA GLU A 40 2.92 -1.32 -8.57
C GLU A 40 1.64 -0.51 -8.31
N TYR A 41 1.72 0.46 -7.39
CA TYR A 41 0.56 1.20 -6.88
C TYR A 41 0.66 2.69 -7.20
N TYR A 42 -0.50 3.33 -7.38
CA TYR A 42 -0.57 4.77 -7.66
C TYR A 42 -0.32 5.60 -6.42
N PHE A 43 -0.88 5.19 -5.28
CA PHE A 43 -0.68 5.83 -3.99
C PHE A 43 -1.03 4.85 -2.86
N THR A 44 -0.67 5.25 -1.65
CA THR A 44 -0.88 4.48 -0.42
C THR A 44 -1.66 5.32 0.58
N ILE A 45 -2.60 4.71 1.29
CA ILE A 45 -3.33 5.32 2.40
C ILE A 45 -2.85 4.65 3.69
N SER A 46 -2.52 5.42 4.73
CA SER A 46 -2.14 4.89 6.05
C SER A 46 -3.24 5.11 7.09
N GLN A 47 -3.23 4.25 8.12
CA GLN A 47 -4.14 4.33 9.28
C GLN A 47 -5.61 4.29 8.85
N PHE A 48 -5.93 3.41 7.89
CA PHE A 48 -7.26 3.29 7.32
C PHE A 48 -8.20 2.69 8.34
N LYS A 49 -9.32 3.35 8.67
CA LYS A 49 -10.28 2.79 9.63
C LYS A 49 -11.42 2.11 8.88
N LEU A 50 -11.47 0.78 8.94
CA LEU A 50 -12.65 0.04 8.47
C LEU A 50 -13.83 0.29 9.42
N ASN A 51 -13.56 0.17 10.72
CA ASN A 51 -14.42 0.59 11.83
C ASN A 51 -13.54 1.06 13.00
N ASP A 52 -14.08 1.12 14.22
CA ASP A 52 -13.32 1.53 15.41
C ASP A 52 -12.28 0.48 15.87
N ASP A 53 -12.43 -0.79 15.46
CA ASP A 53 -11.63 -1.93 15.93
C ASP A 53 -10.63 -2.45 14.88
N TYR A 54 -10.83 -2.12 13.60
CA TYR A 54 -10.09 -2.69 12.48
C TYR A 54 -9.37 -1.60 11.69
N LEU A 55 -8.04 -1.57 11.86
CA LEU A 55 -7.15 -0.59 11.27
C LEU A 55 -6.01 -1.27 10.51
N PRO A 56 -6.16 -1.55 9.20
CA PRO A 56 -5.03 -1.91 8.37
C PRO A 56 -3.93 -0.84 8.41
N ASP A 57 -2.67 -1.26 8.47
CA ASP A 57 -1.54 -0.34 8.45
C ASP A 57 -1.51 0.49 7.17
N PHE A 58 -1.73 -0.18 6.04
CA PHE A 58 -1.79 0.44 4.74
C PHE A 58 -2.93 -0.10 3.88
N VAL A 59 -3.46 0.77 3.03
CA VAL A 59 -4.26 0.41 1.85
C VAL A 59 -3.52 0.91 0.63
N LEU A 60 -3.05 -0.02 -0.20
CA LEU A 60 -2.39 0.28 -1.47
C LEU A 60 -3.43 0.36 -2.57
N VAL A 61 -3.35 1.38 -3.42
CA VAL A 61 -4.37 1.65 -4.46
C VAL A 61 -3.77 1.49 -5.85
N SER A 62 -4.37 0.60 -6.65
CA SER A 62 -4.12 0.46 -8.08
C SER A 62 -5.40 0.74 -8.88
N GLU A 63 -5.32 0.77 -10.21
CA GLU A 63 -6.46 1.02 -11.08
C GLU A 63 -6.75 -0.19 -11.97
N LYS A 64 -8.05 -0.54 -12.10
CA LYS A 64 -8.60 -1.55 -13.00
C LYS A 64 -9.49 -0.92 -14.08
N GLY A 65 -9.08 0.21 -14.65
CA GLY A 65 -9.77 0.92 -15.73
C GLY A 65 -11.24 1.18 -15.45
N SER A 66 -12.12 0.63 -16.29
CA SER A 66 -13.58 0.82 -16.19
C SER A 66 -14.21 0.22 -14.93
N PHE A 67 -13.51 -0.68 -14.23
CA PHE A 67 -13.94 -1.21 -12.93
C PHE A 67 -13.61 -0.28 -11.75
N GLY A 68 -12.80 0.76 -11.98
CA GLY A 68 -12.38 1.72 -10.96
C GLY A 68 -11.08 1.28 -10.28
N LEU A 69 -11.04 1.38 -8.95
CA LEU A 69 -9.84 1.08 -8.15
C LEU A 69 -9.81 -0.38 -7.68
N GLU A 70 -8.61 -0.87 -7.43
CA GLU A 70 -8.34 -2.10 -6.69
C GLU A 70 -7.51 -1.75 -5.45
N TYR A 71 -7.80 -2.45 -4.35
CA TYR A 71 -7.26 -2.14 -3.03
C TYR A 71 -6.52 -3.35 -2.48
N THR A 72 -5.29 -3.16 -2.01
CA THR A 72 -4.56 -4.16 -1.22
C THR A 72 -4.47 -3.68 0.22
N LEU A 73 -5.13 -4.37 1.15
CA LEU A 73 -5.03 -4.12 2.59
C LEU A 73 -3.78 -4.83 3.12
N VAL A 74 -2.91 -4.09 3.78
CA VAL A 74 -1.62 -4.57 4.27
C VAL A 74 -1.59 -4.50 5.79
N GLU A 75 -1.23 -5.61 6.42
CA GLU A 75 -0.76 -5.64 7.81
C GLU A 75 0.76 -5.77 7.80
N ILE A 76 1.44 -5.01 8.66
CA ILE A 76 2.88 -5.17 8.90
C ILE A 76 3.12 -5.63 10.33
N GLU A 77 4.10 -6.51 10.49
CA GLU A 77 4.58 -7.00 11.78
C GLU A 77 6.06 -6.65 11.93
N LYS A 78 6.71 -7.01 13.05
CA LYS A 78 8.13 -6.65 13.24
C LYS A 78 9.05 -7.38 12.25
N PRO A 79 10.12 -6.72 11.74
CA PRO A 79 11.15 -7.40 10.96
C PRO A 79 11.84 -8.54 11.73
N SER A 80 11.94 -8.42 13.06
CA SER A 80 12.57 -9.43 13.90
C SER A 80 11.70 -10.68 14.15
N THR A 81 10.42 -10.65 13.76
CA THR A 81 9.48 -11.75 14.00
C THR A 81 9.89 -13.02 13.23
N LYS A 82 9.89 -14.14 13.95
CA LYS A 82 9.96 -15.48 13.34
C LYS A 82 8.55 -15.90 12.96
N VAL A 83 8.39 -16.40 11.74
CA VAL A 83 7.08 -16.82 11.22
C VAL A 83 6.74 -18.25 11.62
N ILE A 84 7.74 -19.13 11.60
CA ILE A 84 7.61 -20.55 11.88
C ILE A 84 8.54 -20.91 13.04
N THR A 85 8.02 -21.66 14.00
CA THR A 85 8.76 -22.22 15.12
C THR A 85 9.78 -23.27 14.67
N GLU A 86 10.71 -23.64 15.55
CA GLU A 86 11.67 -24.71 15.24
C GLU A 86 10.95 -26.05 14.95
N ASN A 87 9.80 -26.27 15.58
CA ASN A 87 8.94 -27.45 15.40
C ASN A 87 8.00 -27.36 14.17
N ASN A 88 8.26 -26.44 13.23
CA ASN A 88 7.50 -26.25 11.99
C ASN A 88 6.03 -25.80 12.16
N ASN A 89 5.66 -25.27 13.34
CA ASN A 89 4.34 -24.66 13.57
C ASN A 89 4.36 -23.14 13.38
N PRO A 90 3.26 -22.50 12.94
CA PRO A 90 3.12 -21.05 12.95
C PRO A 90 3.33 -20.45 14.36
N THR A 91 4.00 -19.31 14.45
CA THR A 91 4.18 -18.59 15.72
C THR A 91 2.91 -17.89 16.19
N ALA A 92 2.90 -17.43 17.44
CA ALA A 92 1.76 -16.70 18.00
C ALA A 92 1.53 -15.37 17.26
N GLU A 93 2.63 -14.70 16.89
CA GLU A 93 2.64 -13.44 16.16
C GLU A 93 1.99 -13.59 14.78
N ILE A 94 2.39 -14.58 13.98
CA ILE A 94 1.72 -14.77 12.68
C ILE A 94 0.26 -15.19 12.84
N ASN A 95 -0.07 -16.01 13.84
CA ASN A 95 -1.46 -16.38 14.09
C ASN A 95 -2.32 -15.16 14.46
N HIS A 96 -1.76 -14.21 15.20
CA HIS A 96 -2.41 -12.94 15.51
C HIS A 96 -2.65 -12.11 14.25
N ALA A 97 -1.62 -11.90 13.43
CA ALA A 97 -1.74 -11.16 12.17
C ALA A 97 -2.73 -11.82 11.19
N ILE A 98 -2.72 -13.15 11.08
CA ILE A 98 -3.71 -13.90 10.30
C ILE A 98 -5.13 -13.66 10.82
N LYS A 99 -5.31 -13.64 12.15
CA LYS A 99 -6.61 -13.35 12.76
C LYS A 99 -7.06 -11.92 12.41
N GLN A 100 -6.18 -10.92 12.49
CA GLN A 100 -6.53 -9.54 12.12
C GLN A 100 -7.02 -9.44 10.67
N ILE A 101 -6.28 -10.00 9.71
CA ILE A 101 -6.69 -10.01 8.30
C ILE A 101 -8.00 -10.78 8.10
N ARG A 102 -8.20 -11.90 8.80
CA ARG A 102 -9.46 -12.67 8.76
C ARG A 102 -10.63 -11.85 9.29
N ASP A 103 -10.44 -11.12 10.38
CA ASP A 103 -11.46 -10.24 10.98
C ASP A 103 -11.83 -9.11 10.01
N TRP A 104 -10.85 -8.53 9.30
CA TRP A 104 -11.12 -7.55 8.24
C TRP A 104 -11.92 -8.16 7.09
N LYS A 105 -11.54 -9.34 6.59
CA LYS A 105 -12.27 -10.07 5.55
C LYS A 105 -13.73 -10.29 5.96
N ASN A 106 -13.96 -10.77 7.18
CA ASN A 106 -15.29 -10.97 7.73
C ASN A 106 -16.06 -9.64 7.79
N TRP A 107 -15.44 -8.56 8.27
CA TRP A 107 -16.07 -7.25 8.31
C TRP A 107 -16.48 -6.76 6.92
N LEU A 108 -15.57 -6.84 5.94
CA LEU A 108 -15.84 -6.43 4.56
C LEU A 108 -17.00 -7.21 3.93
N GLN A 109 -17.14 -8.50 4.22
CA GLN A 109 -18.24 -9.34 3.71
C GLN A 109 -19.60 -8.99 4.30
N HIS A 110 -19.64 -8.55 5.56
CA HIS A 110 -20.89 -8.33 6.28
C HIS A 110 -21.33 -6.85 6.34
N ASN A 111 -20.51 -5.91 5.82
CA ASN A 111 -20.76 -4.47 5.92
C ASN A 111 -20.76 -3.79 4.53
N SER A 112 -21.52 -4.33 3.58
CA SER A 112 -21.50 -3.89 2.17
C SER A 112 -21.73 -2.39 1.97
N GLN A 113 -22.61 -1.76 2.76
CA GLN A 113 -22.82 -0.31 2.72
C GLN A 113 -21.59 0.46 3.21
N SER A 114 -20.99 0.08 4.34
CA SER A 114 -19.76 0.73 4.81
C SER A 114 -18.61 0.55 3.82
N VAL A 115 -18.51 -0.63 3.22
CA VAL A 115 -17.55 -0.88 2.13
C VAL A 115 -17.81 0.05 0.95
N ALA A 116 -19.07 0.30 0.61
CA ALA A 116 -19.44 1.23 -0.45
C ALA A 116 -18.92 2.64 -0.26
N GLU A 117 -19.02 3.11 0.98
CA GLU A 117 -18.65 4.45 1.38
C GLU A 117 -17.13 4.62 1.49
N LEU A 118 -16.42 3.56 1.89
CA LEU A 118 -14.98 3.59 2.12
C LEU A 118 -14.15 3.25 0.88
N PHE A 119 -14.67 2.42 -0.02
CA PHE A 119 -13.93 1.87 -1.16
C PHE A 119 -14.70 2.06 -2.46
N PRO A 120 -14.73 3.28 -3.03
CA PRO A 120 -15.41 3.51 -4.29
C PRO A 120 -14.80 2.67 -5.42
N ALA A 121 -15.62 1.83 -6.04
CA ALA A 121 -15.38 1.21 -7.34
C ALA A 121 -16.73 1.01 -8.04
N LYS A 122 -16.74 0.73 -9.34
CA LYS A 122 -18.01 0.57 -10.07
C LYS A 122 -18.88 -0.58 -9.51
N PHE A 123 -18.26 -1.60 -8.91
CA PHE A 123 -18.91 -2.80 -8.36
C PHE A 123 -18.41 -3.17 -6.97
N SER A 124 -17.93 -2.20 -6.19
CA SER A 124 -17.31 -2.41 -4.87
C SER A 124 -18.19 -3.15 -3.85
N HIS A 125 -19.51 -3.25 -4.07
CA HIS A 125 -20.45 -3.85 -3.12
C HIS A 125 -20.85 -5.28 -3.49
N GLU A 126 -20.55 -5.71 -4.73
CA GLU A 126 -21.01 -6.99 -5.27
C GLU A 126 -20.00 -8.11 -5.08
N SER A 127 -18.71 -7.78 -4.93
CA SER A 127 -17.69 -8.77 -4.60
C SER A 127 -16.45 -8.16 -3.97
N LEU A 128 -15.77 -8.94 -3.12
CA LEU A 128 -14.41 -8.65 -2.68
C LEU A 128 -13.36 -8.85 -3.79
N GLY A 129 -13.75 -9.05 -5.06
CA GLY A 129 -12.81 -9.25 -6.18
C GLY A 129 -11.89 -8.07 -6.46
N HIS A 130 -12.15 -6.92 -5.84
CA HIS A 130 -11.32 -5.71 -5.86
C HIS A 130 -10.50 -5.52 -4.57
N MET A 131 -10.55 -6.48 -3.65
CA MET A 131 -9.83 -6.46 -2.38
C MET A 131 -8.78 -7.57 -2.37
N LYS A 132 -7.52 -7.17 -2.19
CA LYS A 132 -6.39 -8.05 -1.92
C LYS A 132 -5.93 -7.84 -0.48
N PHE A 133 -5.21 -8.83 0.03
CA PHE A 133 -4.64 -8.79 1.37
C PHE A 133 -3.17 -9.15 1.29
N GLN A 134 -2.36 -8.57 2.16
CA GLN A 134 -0.94 -8.87 2.23
C GLN A 134 -0.48 -8.75 3.69
N LEU A 135 0.34 -9.70 4.12
CA LEU A 135 1.02 -9.65 5.41
C LEU A 135 2.52 -9.46 5.17
N ILE A 136 3.10 -8.40 5.74
CA ILE A 136 4.55 -8.17 5.73
C ILE A 136 5.12 -8.50 7.11
N ILE A 137 5.90 -9.56 7.23
CA ILE A 137 6.37 -10.07 8.52
C ILE A 137 7.77 -10.66 8.42
N GLY A 138 8.61 -10.34 9.40
CA GLY A 138 9.93 -10.93 9.54
C GLY A 138 10.93 -10.55 8.43
N ARG A 139 12.14 -11.11 8.54
CA ARG A 139 13.18 -11.06 7.50
C ARG A 139 13.28 -12.39 6.76
N ARG A 140 13.79 -12.34 5.53
CA ARG A 140 14.10 -13.52 4.71
C ARG A 140 15.16 -14.38 5.38
N GLU A 141 16.21 -13.77 5.94
CA GLU A 141 17.33 -14.50 6.56
C GLU A 141 16.88 -15.35 7.76
N SER A 142 15.99 -14.82 8.61
CA SER A 142 15.50 -15.51 9.80
C SER A 142 14.54 -16.64 9.47
N ASN A 143 13.88 -16.57 8.30
CA ASN A 143 12.84 -17.50 7.89
C ASN A 143 13.25 -18.41 6.71
N TYR A 144 14.46 -18.25 6.16
CA TYR A 144 14.91 -18.91 4.92
C TYR A 144 14.75 -20.44 4.96
N LYS A 145 15.14 -21.07 6.07
CA LYS A 145 15.06 -22.53 6.25
C LYS A 145 13.64 -23.07 6.37
N LYS A 146 12.64 -22.19 6.54
CA LYS A 146 11.23 -22.53 6.76
C LYS A 146 10.35 -22.10 5.58
N GLY A 147 10.95 -21.77 4.43
CA GLY A 147 10.24 -21.28 3.24
C GLY A 147 9.09 -22.18 2.78
N THR A 148 9.24 -23.51 2.82
CA THR A 148 8.18 -24.45 2.46
C THR A 148 6.95 -24.32 3.37
N GLU A 149 7.13 -24.15 4.67
CA GLU A 149 6.02 -24.01 5.61
C GLU A 149 5.32 -22.65 5.46
N ILE A 150 6.07 -21.60 5.12
CA ILE A 150 5.50 -20.29 4.80
C ILE A 150 4.67 -20.35 3.51
N VAL A 151 5.12 -21.07 2.49
CA VAL A 151 4.35 -21.27 1.25
C VAL A 151 3.05 -22.03 1.53
N LYS A 152 3.10 -23.13 2.29
CA LYS A 152 1.89 -23.86 2.70
C LYS A 152 0.91 -22.97 3.46
N LEU A 153 1.41 -22.18 4.41
CA LEU A 153 0.59 -21.26 5.18
C LEU A 153 -0.02 -20.16 4.28
N GLN A 154 0.73 -19.66 3.31
CA GLN A 154 0.25 -18.70 2.33
C GLN A 154 -0.91 -19.28 1.50
N ASP A 155 -0.77 -20.53 1.04
CA ASP A 155 -1.80 -21.25 0.29
C ASP A 155 -3.05 -21.47 1.15
N GLU A 156 -2.88 -21.79 2.43
CA GLU A 156 -3.99 -21.96 3.39
C GLU A 156 -4.78 -20.67 3.61
N VAL A 157 -4.09 -19.54 3.81
CA VAL A 157 -4.76 -18.26 4.10
C VAL A 157 -5.29 -17.55 2.85
N GLY A 158 -4.77 -17.91 1.67
CA GLY A 158 -5.22 -17.41 0.38
C GLY A 158 -4.85 -15.95 0.11
N TYR A 159 -3.72 -15.48 0.67
CA TYR A 159 -3.17 -14.15 0.40
C TYR A 159 -1.65 -14.13 0.66
N GLU A 160 -0.97 -13.10 0.15
CA GLU A 160 0.49 -13.08 0.17
C GLU A 160 1.06 -12.87 1.59
N ILE A 161 2.06 -13.68 1.94
CA ILE A 161 2.92 -13.46 3.10
C ILE A 161 4.30 -13.11 2.56
N ARG A 162 4.80 -11.93 2.89
CA ARG A 162 6.07 -11.38 2.41
C ARG A 162 6.92 -10.95 3.60
N SER A 163 8.23 -10.88 3.40
CA SER A 163 9.17 -10.33 4.39
C SER A 163 9.46 -8.87 4.10
N PHE A 164 10.06 -8.16 5.05
CA PHE A 164 10.55 -6.79 4.83
C PHE A 164 11.60 -6.69 3.72
N ASP A 165 12.30 -7.78 3.42
CA ASP A 165 13.23 -7.84 2.29
C ASP A 165 12.52 -7.72 0.94
N HIS A 166 11.25 -8.13 0.84
CA HIS A 166 10.43 -7.89 -0.36
C HIS A 166 10.25 -6.38 -0.61
N LEU A 167 10.02 -5.59 0.44
CA LEU A 167 9.93 -4.13 0.32
C LEU A 167 11.26 -3.51 -0.14
N THR A 168 12.38 -4.07 0.32
CA THR A 168 13.71 -3.68 -0.17
C THR A 168 13.84 -3.97 -1.67
N ASP A 169 13.36 -5.13 -2.13
CA ASP A 169 13.41 -5.49 -3.54
C ASP A 169 12.51 -4.56 -4.39
N LEU A 170 11.32 -4.21 -3.89
CA LEU A 170 10.44 -3.22 -4.55
C LEU A 170 11.09 -1.83 -4.62
N PHE A 171 11.67 -1.38 -3.51
CA PHE A 171 12.41 -0.11 -3.45
C PHE A 171 13.55 -0.07 -4.49
N ARG A 172 14.31 -1.16 -4.63
CA ARG A 172 15.41 -1.24 -5.60
C ARG A 172 14.95 -1.34 -7.06
N LYS A 173 13.74 -1.86 -7.28
CA LYS A 173 13.09 -1.87 -8.60
C LYS A 173 12.41 -0.55 -8.92
N PHE A 174 12.32 0.36 -7.94
CA PHE A 174 11.68 1.65 -8.15
C PHE A 174 12.43 2.45 -9.20
N ILE A 175 11.72 2.78 -10.28
CA ILE A 175 12.17 3.70 -11.30
C ILE A 175 11.17 4.86 -11.28
N PRO A 176 11.62 6.11 -11.06
CA PRO A 176 10.77 7.28 -11.24
C PRO A 176 10.04 7.20 -12.55
N ARG A 177 8.72 7.34 -12.48
CA ARG A 177 7.95 7.59 -13.68
C ARG A 177 8.04 9.09 -13.92
N ASP A 178 8.44 9.49 -15.11
CA ASP A 178 8.30 10.89 -15.51
C ASP A 178 6.83 11.23 -15.72
N TYR A 179 6.01 10.23 -16.04
CA TYR A 179 4.61 10.38 -16.42
C TYR A 179 3.78 9.17 -15.99
N ILE A 180 2.56 9.42 -15.52
CA ILE A 180 1.55 8.38 -15.29
C ILE A 180 0.65 8.27 -16.52
N ILE A 181 0.54 7.06 -17.08
CA ILE A 181 -0.44 6.74 -18.10
C ILE A 181 -1.68 6.18 -17.38
N PRO A 182 -2.74 6.98 -17.17
CA PRO A 182 -3.96 6.47 -16.57
C PRO A 182 -4.67 5.52 -17.54
N ASN A 183 -5.48 4.61 -17.02
CA ASN A 183 -6.44 3.91 -17.86
C ASN A 183 -7.57 4.91 -18.19
N SER A 184 -7.61 5.52 -19.38
CA SER A 184 -8.64 6.50 -19.75
C SER A 184 -9.13 6.28 -21.19
N ASP A 185 -10.41 6.60 -21.42
CA ASP A 185 -11.09 6.40 -22.72
C ASP A 185 -11.39 7.73 -23.44
N THR A 186 -10.74 8.85 -23.09
CA THR A 186 -11.21 10.20 -23.51
C THR A 186 -10.10 11.19 -23.86
N GLU A 187 -10.40 12.14 -24.77
CA GLU A 187 -9.55 13.30 -25.13
C GLU A 187 -9.10 14.17 -23.93
N GLU A 188 -9.80 14.08 -22.80
CA GLU A 188 -9.47 14.77 -21.54
C GLU A 188 -8.07 14.41 -21.00
N GLN A 189 -7.52 13.26 -21.39
CA GLN A 189 -6.15 12.86 -21.07
C GLN A 189 -5.10 13.87 -21.56
N TYR A 190 -5.28 14.46 -22.75
CA TYR A 190 -4.32 15.42 -23.31
C TYR A 190 -4.36 16.78 -22.61
N ARG A 191 -5.50 17.17 -22.02
CA ARG A 191 -5.63 18.44 -21.29
C ARG A 191 -4.93 18.42 -19.92
N ASN A 192 -4.68 17.24 -19.37
CA ASN A 192 -4.18 17.06 -18.00
C ASN A 192 -2.73 16.54 -17.92
N GLU A 193 -1.97 16.59 -19.02
CA GLU A 193 -0.58 16.07 -19.11
C GLU A 193 0.30 16.55 -17.94
N GLY A 194 0.30 17.86 -17.65
CA GLY A 194 1.06 18.42 -16.53
C GLY A 194 0.64 17.91 -15.14
N LEU A 195 -0.61 17.44 -14.97
CA LEU A 195 -1.06 16.83 -13.72
C LEU A 195 -0.56 15.39 -13.59
N TYR A 196 -0.51 14.63 -14.67
CA TYR A 196 0.04 13.27 -14.67
C TYR A 196 1.55 13.26 -14.36
N HIS A 197 2.30 14.24 -14.86
CA HIS A 197 3.69 14.46 -14.44
C HIS A 197 3.81 14.72 -12.93
N LYS A 198 2.97 15.61 -12.39
CA LYS A 198 2.95 15.89 -10.94
C LYS A 198 2.56 14.67 -10.12
N PHE A 199 1.64 13.86 -10.63
CA PHE A 199 1.15 12.67 -9.93
C PHE A 199 2.18 11.53 -9.94
N ALA A 200 3.15 11.56 -10.85
CA ALA A 200 4.25 10.60 -10.91
C ALA A 200 5.36 10.86 -9.86
N ASN A 201 5.19 11.88 -9.02
CA ASN A 201 6.18 12.32 -8.03
C ASN A 201 6.54 11.20 -7.01
N PRO A 202 7.82 10.79 -6.94
CA PRO A 202 8.27 9.72 -6.05
C PRO A 202 8.35 10.11 -4.57
N PHE A 203 8.12 11.38 -4.23
CA PHE A 203 8.22 11.91 -2.86
C PHE A 203 6.88 12.06 -2.15
N PHE A 204 5.81 11.51 -2.72
CA PHE A 204 4.55 11.44 -2.00
C PHE A 204 4.65 10.52 -0.79
N THR A 205 4.21 11.07 0.35
CA THR A 205 3.94 10.32 1.57
C THR A 205 2.63 9.55 1.43
N SER A 206 2.37 8.58 2.32
CA SER A 206 1.05 7.97 2.43
C SER A 206 -0.02 9.01 2.73
N MET A 207 -1.14 8.96 2.02
CA MET A 207 -2.33 9.75 2.30
C MET A 207 -2.93 9.34 3.66
N LYS A 208 -3.42 10.30 4.44
CA LYS A 208 -4.13 10.00 5.69
C LYS A 208 -5.59 9.63 5.41
N PHE A 209 -6.15 8.73 6.21
CA PHE A 209 -7.53 8.28 6.07
C PHE A 209 -8.57 9.41 6.04
N LYS A 210 -8.34 10.50 6.77
CA LYS A 210 -9.22 11.69 6.74
C LYS A 210 -9.31 12.29 5.33
N ASP A 211 -8.19 12.39 4.63
CA ASP A 211 -8.14 12.98 3.30
C ASP A 211 -8.74 12.04 2.26
N TRP A 212 -8.51 10.73 2.41
CA TRP A 212 -9.22 9.71 1.63
C TRP A 212 -10.75 9.85 1.79
N LYS A 213 -11.25 9.95 3.02
CA LYS A 213 -12.69 10.17 3.26
C LYS A 213 -13.23 11.42 2.58
N ASN A 214 -12.43 12.48 2.48
CA ASN A 214 -12.84 13.70 1.79
C ASN A 214 -12.97 13.48 0.28
N ILE A 215 -12.07 12.68 -0.31
CA ILE A 215 -12.11 12.30 -1.72
C ILE A 215 -13.34 11.46 -2.02
N VAL A 216 -13.57 10.37 -1.27
CA VAL A 216 -14.65 9.42 -1.56
C VAL A 216 -16.05 10.02 -1.35
N LYS A 217 -16.16 11.05 -0.49
CA LYS A 217 -17.40 11.80 -0.25
C LYS A 217 -17.64 12.93 -1.24
N ASN A 218 -16.70 13.20 -2.15
CA ASN A 218 -16.88 14.25 -3.15
C ASN A 218 -18.02 13.88 -4.10
N PRO A 219 -19.07 14.71 -4.25
CA PRO A 219 -20.22 14.40 -5.11
C PRO A 219 -19.85 14.29 -6.59
N ASN A 220 -18.73 14.89 -6.99
CA ASN A 220 -18.23 14.88 -8.36
C ASN A 220 -17.22 13.74 -8.63
N LEU A 221 -17.03 12.81 -7.67
CA LEU A 221 -16.11 11.69 -7.84
C LEU A 221 -16.60 10.75 -8.97
N CYS A 222 -15.81 10.64 -10.03
CA CYS A 222 -16.04 9.65 -11.07
C CYS A 222 -15.60 8.26 -10.57
N ARG A 223 -16.47 7.25 -10.68
CA ARG A 223 -16.20 5.86 -10.21
C ARG A 223 -15.62 4.93 -11.28
N THR A 224 -15.35 5.44 -12.47
CA THR A 224 -14.70 4.72 -13.58
C THR A 224 -13.46 5.49 -14.00
N HIS A 225 -12.40 4.79 -14.45
CA HIS A 225 -11.14 5.44 -14.84
C HIS A 225 -10.67 6.44 -13.77
N MET A 226 -10.75 5.97 -12.51
CA MET A 226 -10.78 6.85 -11.35
C MET A 226 -9.52 7.70 -11.24
N ILE A 227 -8.35 7.18 -11.61
CA ILE A 227 -7.10 7.95 -11.56
C ILE A 227 -7.14 9.09 -12.56
N GLY A 228 -7.46 8.80 -13.83
CA GLY A 228 -7.48 9.81 -14.90
C GLY A 228 -8.54 10.90 -14.68
N LYS A 229 -9.77 10.50 -14.33
CA LYS A 229 -10.91 11.42 -14.21
C LYS A 229 -10.96 12.21 -12.91
N ASN A 230 -10.18 11.83 -11.90
CA ASN A 230 -10.15 12.51 -10.60
C ASN A 230 -8.75 12.97 -10.18
N ILE A 231 -7.80 13.07 -11.12
CA ILE A 231 -6.38 13.34 -10.79
C ILE A 231 -6.18 14.62 -9.95
N SER A 232 -6.89 15.70 -10.27
CA SER A 232 -6.82 16.95 -9.50
C SER A 232 -7.28 16.76 -8.06
N LEU A 233 -8.31 15.94 -7.85
CA LEU A 233 -8.86 15.65 -6.51
C LEU A 233 -7.86 14.82 -5.68
N PHE A 234 -7.15 13.88 -6.30
CA PHE A 234 -6.08 13.15 -5.63
C PHE A 234 -4.91 14.09 -5.29
N LEU A 235 -4.41 14.83 -6.28
CA LEU A 235 -3.26 15.75 -6.10
C LEU A 235 -3.50 16.77 -4.98
N ASP A 236 -4.72 17.30 -4.84
CA ASP A 236 -5.08 18.23 -3.76
C ASP A 236 -4.90 17.65 -2.35
N LYS A 237 -4.91 16.31 -2.21
CA LYS A 237 -4.78 15.61 -0.94
C LYS A 237 -3.45 14.91 -0.73
N MET A 238 -2.59 14.88 -1.75
CA MET A 238 -1.29 14.22 -1.66
C MET A 238 -0.29 15.13 -0.96
N ASN A 239 0.37 14.60 0.07
CA ASN A 239 1.44 15.29 0.78
C ASN A 239 2.80 14.77 0.33
N VAL A 240 3.80 15.65 0.32
CA VAL A 240 5.18 15.33 -0.05
C VAL A 240 6.08 15.34 1.18
N ASN A 241 7.12 14.50 1.17
CA ASN A 241 8.17 14.56 2.19
C ASN A 241 9.16 15.70 1.91
N GLU A 242 10.08 15.93 2.83
CA GLU A 242 11.01 17.06 2.83
C GLU A 242 11.94 17.09 1.60
N HIS A 243 12.14 15.95 0.93
CA HIS A 243 13.06 15.82 -0.20
C HIS A 243 12.47 16.28 -1.54
N TYR A 244 11.18 16.60 -1.58
CA TYR A 244 10.51 17.04 -2.81
C TYR A 244 11.14 18.30 -3.41
N ASN A 245 11.51 19.26 -2.57
CA ASN A 245 12.12 20.51 -3.03
C ASN A 245 13.54 20.30 -3.60
N GLU A 246 14.27 19.30 -3.10
CA GLU A 246 15.57 18.92 -3.65
C GLU A 246 15.41 18.25 -5.02
N PHE A 247 14.34 17.47 -5.19
CA PHE A 247 14.03 16.81 -6.45
C PHE A 247 13.63 17.77 -7.57
N ILE A 248 12.75 18.75 -7.31
CA ILE A 248 12.34 19.71 -8.35
C ILE A 248 13.54 20.53 -8.88
N LYS A 249 14.57 20.72 -8.06
CA LYS A 249 15.75 21.54 -8.41
C LYS A 249 16.85 20.74 -9.12
N SER A 250 16.79 19.41 -9.13
CA SER A 250 17.80 18.51 -9.72
C SER A 250 17.44 18.07 -11.12
#